data_AF-A0A1W9K4W7-F1
#
_entry.id   AF-A0A1W9K4W7-F1
#
_cell.length_a   1.000
_cell.length_b   1.000
_cell.length_c   1.000
_cell.angle_alpha   90.00
_cell.angle_beta   90.00
_cell.angle_gamma   90.00
#
_symmetry.space_group_name_H-M   'P 1'
#
loop_
_entity.id
_entity.type
_entity.pdbx_description
1 polymer ?
#
loop_
_entity_poly.entity_id
_entity_poly.type
_entity_poly.pdbx_seq_one_letter_code
_entity_poly.pdbx_strand_id
1 'polypeptide(L)'
;MEARTFKHMLLVGLLSSTAIFAGGVEAAPFNVTGSLTGDPRVANPDNLFINVGIDVVGAVATWTVDIVSPLHPNAKLDEFYFNLGSLVSPGNVSFGGFSPTGWSINNPASTQGGGNFNPTFMFEALDPSGPPNAPDVTNAVNLSFTATLSNRDWTLSDFIGAAMLQSSETQLPASQLGAHLQSLSVAGCTGCSDSGFLVGNYNGQNGGGGGQGSVPEPSVVALLGMGLLGMGLSRKTKA
;
A
#
# COMPACT_ATOMS: atom_id res chain seq x y z
N MET A 1 46.69 -63.96 25.31
CA MET A 1 45.21 -63.88 25.26
C MET A 1 44.78 -63.45 26.65
N GLU A 2 44.03 -62.41 26.94
CA GLU A 2 43.38 -61.26 26.29
C GLU A 2 43.15 -60.30 27.49
N ALA A 3 43.63 -59.05 27.51
CA ALA A 3 43.02 -57.85 26.94
C ALA A 3 41.66 -57.43 27.58
N ARG A 4 41.67 -56.23 28.18
CA ARG A 4 40.58 -55.21 28.26
C ARG A 4 39.54 -55.38 29.40
N THR A 5 38.97 -54.32 30.02
CA THR A 5 38.79 -52.92 29.60
C THR A 5 38.40 -52.02 30.79
N PHE A 6 38.93 -50.79 30.82
CA PHE A 6 38.36 -49.65 31.54
C PHE A 6 36.94 -49.35 31.05
N LYS A 7 35.96 -49.16 31.94
CA LYS A 7 34.67 -48.52 31.59
C LYS A 7 34.71 -47.05 32.01
N HIS A 8 34.87 -46.19 31.01
CA HIS A 8 34.62 -44.77 31.10
C HIS A 8 33.12 -44.55 31.32
N MET A 9 32.75 -43.83 32.38
CA MET A 9 31.40 -43.34 32.61
C MET A 9 31.23 -42.07 31.78
N LEU A 10 30.69 -42.23 30.57
CA LEU A 10 30.34 -41.13 29.67
C LEU A 10 29.07 -40.46 30.21
N LEU A 11 29.19 -39.33 30.91
CA LEU A 11 28.05 -38.52 31.31
C LEU A 11 27.66 -37.64 30.11
N VAL A 12 26.66 -38.10 29.34
CA VAL A 12 25.99 -37.32 28.30
C VAL A 12 25.10 -36.30 29.00
N GLY A 13 25.60 -35.07 29.15
CA GLY A 13 24.79 -33.93 29.56
C GLY A 13 23.89 -33.52 28.39
N LEU A 14 22.59 -33.75 28.54
CA LEU A 14 21.55 -33.22 27.65
C LEU A 14 21.71 -31.70 27.52
N LEU A 15 22.06 -31.23 26.33
CA LEU A 15 21.81 -29.85 25.93
C LEU A 15 20.30 -29.71 25.71
N SER A 16 19.60 -29.17 26.69
CA SER A 16 18.21 -28.75 26.55
C SER A 16 18.15 -27.52 25.65
N SER A 17 17.94 -27.73 24.36
CA SER A 17 17.61 -26.67 23.42
C SER A 17 16.22 -26.12 23.77
N THR A 18 16.17 -24.97 24.45
CA THR A 18 14.96 -24.15 24.50
C THR A 18 14.64 -23.69 23.09
N ALA A 19 13.67 -24.34 22.46
CA ALA A 19 13.04 -23.84 21.25
C ALA A 19 12.36 -22.51 21.60
N ILE A 20 12.97 -21.40 21.20
CA ILE A 20 12.30 -20.11 21.16
C ILE A 20 11.31 -20.23 20.01
N PHE A 21 10.04 -20.48 20.34
CA PHE A 21 8.95 -20.30 19.39
C PHE A 21 8.90 -18.80 19.08
N ALA A 22 9.51 -18.41 17.96
CA ALA A 22 9.27 -17.13 17.34
C ALA A 22 7.80 -17.13 16.90
N GLY A 23 6.92 -16.59 17.74
CA GLY A 23 5.62 -16.12 17.27
C GLY A 23 5.90 -15.08 16.18
N GLY A 24 5.23 -15.22 15.03
CA GLY A 24 5.35 -14.24 13.94
C GLY A 24 5.07 -12.84 14.48
N VAL A 25 5.96 -11.90 14.20
CA VAL A 25 5.69 -10.48 14.40
C VAL A 25 4.62 -10.13 13.37
N GLU A 26 3.36 -10.04 13.78
CA GLU A 26 2.32 -9.45 12.94
C GLU A 26 2.64 -7.97 12.75
N ALA A 27 2.62 -7.49 11.50
CA ALA A 27 2.83 -6.08 11.21
C ALA A 27 1.73 -5.23 11.89
N ALA A 28 2.14 -4.20 12.63
CA ALA A 28 1.18 -3.27 13.25
C ALA A 28 0.33 -2.57 12.17
N PRO A 29 -0.97 -2.35 12.40
CA PRO A 29 -1.81 -1.60 11.47
C PRO A 29 -1.25 -0.22 11.15
N PHE A 30 -1.41 0.23 9.90
CA PHE A 30 -0.98 1.55 9.47
C PHE A 30 -1.92 2.11 8.40
N ASN A 31 -1.82 3.41 8.17
CA ASN A 31 -2.63 4.12 7.18
C ASN A 31 -1.72 4.76 6.13
N VAL A 32 -2.15 4.71 4.88
CA VAL A 32 -1.55 5.45 3.77
C VAL A 32 -2.61 6.39 3.22
N THR A 33 -2.21 7.62 2.91
CA THR A 33 -3.11 8.59 2.26
C THR A 33 -2.56 8.95 0.90
N GLY A 34 -3.37 9.58 0.06
CA GLY A 34 -2.96 10.14 -1.21
C GLY A 34 -3.94 11.22 -1.63
N SER A 35 -3.50 12.09 -2.52
CA SER A 35 -4.36 13.12 -3.10
C SER A 35 -4.01 13.30 -4.56
N LEU A 36 -5.03 13.39 -5.40
CA LEU A 36 -4.89 13.71 -6.82
C LEU A 36 -5.52 15.08 -7.05
N THR A 37 -4.83 15.93 -7.81
CA THR A 37 -5.23 17.33 -7.98
C THR A 37 -5.17 17.75 -9.44
N GLY A 38 -6.30 18.25 -9.94
CA GLY A 38 -6.46 18.95 -11.21
C GLY A 38 -6.08 18.14 -12.45
N ASP A 39 -6.51 18.65 -13.60
CA ASP A 39 -5.89 18.32 -14.88
C ASP A 39 -5.02 19.51 -15.28
N PRO A 40 -3.67 19.39 -15.32
CA PRO A 40 -2.78 20.52 -15.56
C PRO A 40 -2.85 21.09 -16.99
N ARG A 41 -3.70 20.53 -17.85
CA ARG A 41 -3.89 20.97 -19.22
C ARG A 41 -4.89 22.13 -19.24
N VAL A 42 -4.46 23.27 -19.78
CA VAL A 42 -5.20 24.56 -19.78
C VAL A 42 -6.61 24.49 -20.40
N ALA A 43 -6.88 23.50 -21.25
CA ALA A 43 -8.19 23.32 -21.87
C ALA A 43 -9.16 22.48 -21.03
N ASN A 44 -8.68 21.81 -19.98
CA ASN A 44 -9.45 20.85 -19.20
C ASN A 44 -9.99 21.51 -17.91
N PRO A 45 -11.04 20.94 -17.30
CA PRO A 45 -11.64 21.52 -16.11
C PRO A 45 -10.68 21.53 -14.91
N ASP A 46 -10.51 22.70 -14.29
CA ASP A 46 -9.74 22.90 -13.05
C ASP A 46 -10.56 22.52 -11.80
N ASN A 47 -9.95 22.57 -10.61
CA ASN A 47 -10.61 22.32 -9.31
C ASN A 47 -11.17 20.89 -9.14
N LEU A 48 -10.45 19.93 -9.72
CA LEU A 48 -10.68 18.51 -9.52
C LEU A 48 -9.79 18.02 -8.37
N PHE A 49 -10.38 17.26 -7.46
CA PHE A 49 -9.72 16.75 -6.27
C PHE A 49 -10.26 15.36 -5.93
N ILE A 50 -9.34 14.43 -5.65
CA ILE A 50 -9.64 13.10 -5.13
C ILE A 50 -8.75 12.83 -3.93
N ASN A 51 -9.34 12.34 -2.84
CA ASN A 51 -8.62 11.83 -1.70
C ASN A 51 -8.58 10.30 -1.75
N VAL A 52 -7.43 9.73 -1.39
CA VAL A 52 -7.23 8.29 -1.26
C VAL A 52 -6.85 7.98 0.17
N GLY A 53 -7.54 7.02 0.79
CA GLY A 53 -7.22 6.46 2.09
C GLY A 53 -7.02 4.94 1.98
N ILE A 54 -6.02 4.41 2.68
CA ILE A 54 -5.72 2.99 2.71
C ILE A 54 -5.46 2.59 4.15
N ASP A 55 -6.32 1.74 4.69
CA ASP A 55 -6.19 1.18 6.02
C ASP A 55 -5.62 -0.23 5.91
N VAL A 56 -4.48 -0.49 6.54
CA VAL A 56 -3.74 -1.75 6.39
C VAL A 56 -3.71 -2.50 7.71
N VAL A 57 -4.07 -3.78 7.67
CA VAL A 57 -3.98 -4.73 8.79
C VAL A 57 -3.40 -6.05 8.25
N GLY A 58 -2.14 -6.32 8.59
CA GLY A 58 -1.41 -7.50 8.11
C GLY A 58 -1.38 -7.57 6.58
N ALA A 59 -1.91 -8.66 6.02
CA ALA A 59 -1.99 -8.91 4.58
C ALA A 59 -3.17 -8.22 3.87
N VAL A 60 -4.02 -7.48 4.58
CA VAL A 60 -5.24 -6.86 4.05
C VAL A 60 -5.09 -5.34 4.03
N ALA A 61 -5.34 -4.73 2.86
CA ALA A 61 -5.38 -3.27 2.68
C ALA A 61 -6.76 -2.85 2.16
N THR A 62 -7.48 -2.03 2.92
CA THR A 62 -8.79 -1.49 2.55
C THR A 62 -8.63 -0.09 1.98
N TRP A 63 -9.04 0.08 0.73
CA TRP A 63 -8.93 1.31 -0.04
C TRP A 63 -10.23 2.09 0.01
N THR A 64 -10.11 3.40 0.05
CA THR A 64 -11.18 4.38 -0.13
C THR A 64 -10.70 5.45 -1.10
N VAL A 65 -11.47 5.69 -2.16
CA VAL A 65 -11.23 6.74 -3.17
C VAL A 65 -12.44 7.64 -3.17
N ASP A 66 -12.23 8.91 -2.82
CA ASP A 66 -13.29 9.88 -2.55
C ASP A 66 -13.12 11.12 -3.44
N ILE A 67 -14.15 11.45 -4.22
CA ILE A 67 -14.16 12.66 -5.04
C ILE A 67 -14.57 13.84 -4.16
N VAL A 68 -13.73 14.87 -4.10
CA VAL A 68 -13.98 16.07 -3.30
C VAL A 68 -13.89 17.33 -4.17
N SER A 69 -14.64 17.33 -5.28
CA SER A 69 -14.63 18.35 -6.34
C SER A 69 -15.93 19.17 -6.33
N PRO A 70 -16.15 20.08 -5.36
CA PRO A 70 -17.44 20.74 -5.15
C PRO A 70 -17.88 21.64 -6.32
N LEU A 71 -16.95 22.10 -7.16
CA LEU A 71 -17.27 22.87 -8.37
C LEU A 71 -17.75 22.00 -9.53
N HIS A 72 -17.65 20.68 -9.39
CA HIS A 72 -18.15 19.68 -10.33
C HIS A 72 -19.09 18.73 -9.59
N PRO A 73 -20.29 19.19 -9.18
CA PRO A 73 -21.19 18.41 -8.32
C PRO A 73 -21.63 17.09 -8.96
N ASN A 74 -21.64 17.03 -10.29
CA ASN A 74 -22.02 15.85 -11.07
C ASN A 74 -20.81 14.99 -11.48
N ALA A 75 -19.60 15.26 -10.97
CA ALA A 75 -18.40 14.49 -11.30
C ALA A 75 -18.60 13.01 -10.94
N LYS A 76 -18.15 12.15 -11.86
CA LYS A 76 -18.19 10.70 -11.72
C LYS A 76 -16.81 10.10 -11.94
N LEU A 77 -16.43 9.15 -11.09
CA LEU A 77 -15.23 8.36 -11.33
C LEU A 77 -15.51 7.34 -12.43
N ASP A 78 -14.64 7.30 -13.42
CA ASP A 78 -14.67 6.31 -14.48
C ASP A 78 -13.61 5.23 -14.18
N GLU A 79 -12.38 5.69 -13.93
CA GLU A 79 -11.23 4.82 -13.70
C GLU A 79 -10.34 5.38 -12.58
N PHE A 80 -9.78 4.49 -11.76
CA PHE A 80 -8.76 4.82 -10.76
C PHE A 80 -7.52 3.94 -10.92
N TYR A 81 -6.37 4.58 -11.05
CA TYR A 81 -5.10 3.96 -11.36
C TYR A 81 -4.14 4.01 -10.18
N PHE A 82 -3.40 2.92 -9.95
CA PHE A 82 -2.42 2.90 -8.88
C PHE A 82 -1.26 1.94 -9.17
N ASN A 83 -0.07 2.34 -8.70
CA ASN A 83 1.13 1.51 -8.67
C ASN A 83 1.40 1.02 -7.25
N LEU A 84 2.04 -0.13 -7.15
CA LEU A 84 2.59 -0.64 -5.89
C LEU A 84 4.12 -0.77 -6.01
N GLY A 85 4.77 -0.95 -4.86
CA GLY A 85 6.21 -1.12 -4.74
C GLY A 85 6.72 -2.31 -5.55
N SER A 86 7.98 -2.26 -5.96
CA SER A 86 8.60 -3.27 -6.84
C SER A 86 8.64 -4.69 -6.25
N LEU A 87 8.45 -4.83 -4.94
CA LEU A 87 8.37 -6.11 -4.24
C LEU A 87 6.96 -6.71 -4.24
N VAL A 88 5.98 -6.01 -4.79
CA VAL A 88 4.61 -6.50 -4.98
C VAL A 88 4.48 -7.01 -6.40
N SER A 89 4.24 -8.31 -6.54
CA SER A 89 3.90 -8.90 -7.83
C SER A 89 2.39 -8.88 -8.01
N PRO A 90 1.85 -8.51 -9.19
CA PRO A 90 0.41 -8.46 -9.39
C PRO A 90 -0.29 -9.80 -9.12
N GLY A 91 0.36 -10.91 -9.46
CA GLY A 91 -0.19 -12.25 -9.25
C GLY A 91 -0.35 -12.65 -7.78
N ASN A 92 0.22 -11.89 -6.84
CA ASN A 92 0.08 -12.14 -5.40
C ASN A 92 -1.01 -11.27 -4.76
N VAL A 93 -1.65 -10.36 -5.51
CA VAL A 93 -2.68 -9.47 -5.01
C VAL A 93 -4.04 -9.95 -5.49
N SER A 94 -4.95 -10.20 -4.56
CA SER A 94 -6.36 -10.44 -4.86
C SER A 94 -7.19 -9.24 -4.43
N PHE A 95 -8.21 -8.89 -5.23
CA PHE A 95 -9.08 -7.76 -4.98
C PHE A 95 -10.52 -8.22 -4.74
N GLY A 96 -11.24 -7.53 -3.86
CA GLY A 96 -12.62 -7.85 -3.55
C GLY A 96 -13.29 -6.82 -2.65
N GLY A 97 -14.54 -7.09 -2.24
CA GLY A 97 -15.27 -6.20 -1.34
C GLY A 97 -15.60 -4.83 -1.94
N PHE A 98 -15.79 -4.76 -3.25
CA PHE A 98 -16.11 -3.50 -3.93
C PHE A 98 -17.44 -2.92 -3.47
N SER A 99 -17.41 -1.64 -3.11
CA SER A 99 -18.59 -0.82 -2.90
C SER A 99 -18.36 0.55 -3.57
N PRO A 100 -19.17 0.93 -4.56
CA PRO A 100 -20.32 0.20 -5.09
C PRO A 100 -19.97 -1.13 -5.78
N THR A 101 -20.93 -2.07 -5.83
CA THR A 101 -20.73 -3.36 -6.49
C THR A 101 -20.67 -3.21 -8.00
N GLY A 102 -19.85 -4.01 -8.68
CA GLY A 102 -19.74 -4.01 -10.15
C GLY A 102 -18.35 -3.57 -10.63
N TRP A 103 -17.66 -2.76 -9.83
CA TRP A 103 -16.27 -2.39 -10.07
C TRP A 103 -15.35 -3.61 -10.04
N SER A 104 -14.27 -3.56 -10.83
CA SER A 104 -13.26 -4.61 -10.90
C SER A 104 -11.86 -4.04 -11.09
N ILE A 105 -10.81 -4.82 -10.77
CA ILE A 105 -9.42 -4.43 -11.07
C ILE A 105 -8.93 -5.10 -12.35
N ASN A 106 -8.35 -4.31 -13.25
CA ASN A 106 -7.56 -4.77 -14.38
C ASN A 106 -6.05 -4.70 -14.08
N ASN A 107 -5.30 -5.67 -14.59
CA ASN A 107 -3.83 -5.71 -14.58
C ASN A 107 -3.31 -6.37 -15.86
N PRO A 108 -2.40 -5.73 -16.62
CA PRO A 108 -1.97 -4.33 -16.47
C PRO A 108 -3.13 -3.34 -16.71
N ALA A 109 -3.01 -2.12 -16.17
CA ALA A 109 -3.99 -1.07 -16.41
C ALA A 109 -4.01 -0.62 -17.88
N SER A 110 -5.16 -0.15 -18.37
CA SER A 110 -5.30 0.43 -19.71
C SER A 110 -5.72 1.91 -19.64
N THR A 111 -4.79 2.76 -19.18
CA THR A 111 -5.04 4.19 -18.93
C THR A 111 -5.79 4.92 -20.06
N GLN A 112 -6.97 5.48 -19.76
CA GLN A 112 -7.71 6.39 -20.64
C GLN A 112 -7.64 7.83 -20.14
N GLY A 113 -7.83 8.80 -21.05
CA GLY A 113 -7.97 10.23 -20.73
C GLY A 113 -6.70 10.96 -20.27
N GLY A 114 -5.71 10.27 -19.69
CA GLY A 114 -4.46 10.83 -19.16
C GLY A 114 -3.28 10.95 -20.13
N GLY A 115 -3.53 10.76 -21.43
CA GLY A 115 -2.45 10.60 -22.41
C GLY A 115 -1.73 9.26 -22.30
N ASN A 116 -0.60 9.11 -23.02
CA ASN A 116 0.14 7.84 -23.04
C ASN A 116 1.12 7.76 -21.86
N PHE A 117 0.70 7.17 -20.74
CA PHE A 117 1.62 6.70 -19.70
C PHE A 117 2.38 5.46 -20.21
N ASN A 118 3.71 5.54 -20.27
CA ASN A 118 4.55 4.41 -20.70
C ASN A 118 5.76 4.23 -19.75
N PRO A 119 5.83 3.12 -18.98
CA PRO A 119 4.82 2.06 -18.91
C PRO A 119 3.50 2.56 -18.30
N THR A 120 2.41 1.83 -18.55
CA THR A 120 1.08 2.09 -17.94
C THR A 120 1.09 1.78 -16.44
N PHE A 121 0.07 2.26 -15.72
CA PHE A 121 -0.12 1.93 -14.31
C PHE A 121 -0.23 0.42 -14.09
N MET A 122 0.15 -0.02 -12.90
CA MET A 122 0.10 -1.43 -12.54
C MET A 122 -1.34 -1.93 -12.50
N PHE A 123 -2.23 -1.22 -11.82
CA PHE A 123 -3.62 -1.59 -11.66
C PHE A 123 -4.56 -0.45 -12.02
N GLU A 124 -5.77 -0.84 -12.39
CA GLU A 124 -6.89 0.05 -12.68
C GLU A 124 -8.15 -0.52 -12.06
N ALA A 125 -8.79 0.23 -11.17
CA ALA A 125 -10.18 0.02 -10.81
C ALA A 125 -11.05 0.65 -11.89
N LEU A 126 -11.85 -0.17 -12.56
CA LEU A 126 -12.66 0.21 -13.71
C LEU A 126 -14.15 0.02 -13.40
N ASP A 127 -14.96 1.03 -13.73
CA ASP A 127 -16.40 0.86 -13.94
C ASP A 127 -16.59 -0.01 -15.21
N PRO A 128 -17.11 -1.25 -15.11
CA PRO A 128 -17.19 -2.17 -16.23
C PRO A 128 -17.90 -1.55 -17.44
N SER A 129 -17.28 -1.69 -18.60
CA SER A 129 -17.84 -1.20 -19.85
C SER A 129 -19.13 -1.95 -20.22
N GLY A 130 -20.26 -1.24 -20.24
CA GLY A 130 -21.51 -1.70 -20.85
C GLY A 130 -22.62 -2.00 -19.83
N PRO A 131 -23.90 -2.00 -20.26
CA PRO A 131 -25.01 -2.11 -19.32
C PRO A 131 -25.13 -3.50 -18.64
N PRO A 132 -25.47 -3.54 -17.34
CA PRO A 132 -25.53 -2.38 -16.45
C PRO A 132 -24.12 -1.95 -16.03
N ASN A 133 -23.82 -0.65 -16.18
CA ASN A 133 -22.64 -0.04 -15.56
C ASN A 133 -22.73 -0.23 -14.03
N ALA A 134 -21.59 -0.18 -13.35
CA ALA A 134 -21.60 -0.13 -11.89
C ALA A 134 -22.30 1.15 -11.42
N PRO A 135 -22.80 1.19 -10.18
CA PRO A 135 -23.30 2.43 -9.61
C PRO A 135 -22.19 3.49 -9.57
N ASP A 136 -22.57 4.73 -9.91
CA ASP A 136 -21.65 5.85 -10.02
C ASP A 136 -20.95 6.14 -8.68
N VAL A 137 -19.64 6.31 -8.74
CA VAL A 137 -18.83 6.92 -7.67
C VAL A 137 -18.80 8.42 -7.91
N THR A 138 -19.20 9.22 -6.91
CA THR A 138 -19.48 10.67 -7.04
C THR A 138 -18.95 11.43 -5.83
N ASN A 139 -19.17 12.75 -5.75
CA ASN A 139 -18.85 13.54 -4.54
C ASN A 139 -19.59 13.07 -3.26
N ALA A 140 -20.63 12.26 -3.37
CA ALA A 140 -21.41 11.77 -2.24
C ALA A 140 -21.23 10.26 -1.99
N VAL A 141 -20.54 9.56 -2.90
CA VAL A 141 -20.39 8.09 -2.88
C VAL A 141 -18.95 7.78 -3.26
N ASN A 142 -18.18 7.27 -2.30
CA ASN A 142 -16.81 6.83 -2.50
C ASN A 142 -16.74 5.46 -3.17
N LEU A 143 -15.63 5.17 -3.84
CA LEU A 143 -15.23 3.81 -4.17
C LEU A 143 -14.47 3.22 -2.99
N SER A 144 -14.81 2.00 -2.60
CA SER A 144 -14.05 1.23 -1.62
C SER A 144 -13.85 -0.20 -2.10
N PHE A 145 -12.69 -0.77 -1.78
CA PHE A 145 -12.36 -2.16 -2.10
C PHE A 145 -11.21 -2.64 -1.21
N THR A 146 -10.96 -3.94 -1.22
CA THR A 146 -9.90 -4.57 -0.43
C THR A 146 -8.88 -5.24 -1.34
N ALA A 147 -7.60 -5.05 -1.05
CA ALA A 147 -6.48 -5.74 -1.66
C ALA A 147 -5.83 -6.67 -0.63
N THR A 148 -5.72 -7.96 -0.94
CA THR A 148 -5.11 -8.96 -0.06
C THR A 148 -3.85 -9.52 -0.69
N LEU A 149 -2.73 -9.48 0.03
CA LEU A 149 -1.49 -10.17 -0.37
C LEU A 149 -1.53 -11.63 0.08
N SER A 150 -1.24 -12.54 -0.83
CA SER A 150 -1.25 -13.99 -0.52
C SER A 150 0.05 -14.49 0.12
N ASN A 151 1.14 -13.73 0.02
CA ASN A 151 2.48 -14.22 0.29
C ASN A 151 3.20 -13.54 1.48
N ARG A 152 2.67 -12.44 2.01
CA ARG A 152 3.21 -11.69 3.16
C ARG A 152 2.24 -10.58 3.60
N ASP A 153 2.57 -9.94 4.71
CA ASP A 153 1.92 -8.69 5.12
C ASP A 153 2.35 -7.51 4.24
N TRP A 154 1.46 -6.52 4.15
CA TRP A 154 1.76 -5.23 3.56
C TRP A 154 2.76 -4.44 4.40
N THR A 155 3.57 -3.64 3.73
CA THR A 155 4.51 -2.70 4.35
C THR A 155 4.27 -1.31 3.79
N LEU A 156 4.64 -0.26 4.54
CA LEU A 156 4.52 1.12 4.03
C LEU A 156 5.26 1.31 2.69
N SER A 157 6.41 0.65 2.52
CA SER A 157 7.21 0.70 1.28
C SER A 157 6.49 0.14 0.05
N ASP A 158 5.48 -0.72 0.23
CA ASP A 158 4.68 -1.23 -0.89
C ASP A 158 3.78 -0.17 -1.51
N PHE A 159 3.58 0.95 -0.83
CA PHE A 159 2.81 2.09 -1.33
C PHE A 159 3.74 3.24 -1.68
N ILE A 160 4.43 3.82 -0.67
CA ILE A 160 5.23 5.03 -0.89
C ILE A 160 6.47 4.79 -1.77
N GLY A 161 6.93 3.53 -1.87
CA GLY A 161 8.04 3.12 -2.73
C GLY A 161 7.62 2.71 -4.15
N ALA A 162 6.34 2.86 -4.50
CA ALA A 162 5.84 2.58 -5.84
C ALA A 162 6.53 3.46 -6.89
N ALA A 163 6.73 2.93 -8.09
CA ALA A 163 7.31 3.70 -9.19
C ALA A 163 6.40 4.87 -9.57
N MET A 164 6.98 6.06 -9.73
CA MET A 164 6.32 7.20 -10.37
C MET A 164 6.41 7.03 -11.88
N LEU A 165 5.26 6.94 -12.55
CA LEU A 165 5.18 6.79 -13.99
C LEU A 165 5.09 8.15 -14.67
N GLN A 166 5.76 8.27 -15.80
CA GLN A 166 5.75 9.48 -16.62
C GLN A 166 4.77 9.33 -17.77
N SER A 167 3.95 10.36 -17.98
CA SER A 167 3.18 10.49 -19.22
C SER A 167 4.08 11.04 -20.33
N SER A 168 3.78 10.69 -21.58
CA SER A 168 4.37 11.37 -22.74
C SER A 168 3.88 12.82 -22.89
N GLU A 169 2.78 13.17 -22.20
CA GLU A 169 2.28 14.55 -22.16
C GLU A 169 3.10 15.38 -21.16
N THR A 170 3.80 16.39 -21.66
CA THR A 170 4.75 17.22 -20.87
C THR A 170 4.12 17.96 -19.71
N GLN A 171 2.80 18.15 -19.73
CA GLN A 171 2.02 18.87 -18.73
C GLN A 171 1.68 17.99 -17.53
N LEU A 172 1.67 16.66 -17.68
CA LEU A 172 1.34 15.74 -16.60
C LEU A 172 2.61 15.34 -15.83
N PRO A 173 2.67 15.59 -14.50
CA PRO A 173 3.81 15.19 -13.70
C PRO A 173 3.89 13.66 -13.55
N ALA A 174 5.08 13.19 -13.16
CA ALA A 174 5.26 11.79 -12.79
C ALA A 174 4.42 11.45 -11.55
N SER A 175 3.77 10.29 -11.54
CA SER A 175 2.79 9.96 -10.51
C SER A 175 2.69 8.46 -10.18
N GLN A 176 2.29 8.16 -8.94
CA GLN A 176 1.99 6.80 -8.47
C GLN A 176 0.50 6.47 -8.57
N LEU A 177 -0.35 7.50 -8.60
CA LEU A 177 -1.80 7.42 -8.64
C LEU A 177 -2.33 8.23 -9.83
N GLY A 178 -3.41 7.76 -10.44
CA GLY A 178 -4.14 8.45 -11.49
C GLY A 178 -5.64 8.25 -11.35
N ALA A 179 -6.44 9.12 -11.95
CA ALA A 179 -7.88 8.94 -12.03
C ALA A 179 -8.47 9.67 -13.23
N HIS A 180 -9.42 9.04 -13.90
CA HIS A 180 -10.22 9.65 -14.94
C HIS A 180 -11.60 10.01 -14.36
N LEU A 181 -11.96 11.29 -14.43
CA LEU A 181 -13.27 11.79 -14.05
C LEU A 181 -14.06 12.22 -15.27
N GLN A 182 -15.36 11.93 -15.28
CA GLN A 182 -16.31 12.34 -16.29
C GLN A 182 -17.42 13.21 -15.68
N SER A 183 -18.34 13.68 -16.54
CA SER A 183 -19.50 14.48 -16.12
C SER A 183 -19.11 15.81 -15.47
N LEU A 184 -17.98 16.38 -15.90
CA LEU A 184 -17.45 17.61 -15.36
C LEU A 184 -18.22 18.82 -15.90
N SER A 185 -18.58 19.74 -14.99
CA SER A 185 -19.18 21.02 -15.34
C SER A 185 -18.24 21.89 -16.17
N VAL A 186 -18.78 22.50 -17.23
CA VAL A 186 -18.06 23.43 -18.11
C VAL A 186 -18.48 24.87 -17.82
N ALA A 187 -17.52 25.74 -17.54
CA ALA A 187 -17.80 27.14 -17.24
C ALA A 187 -18.53 27.83 -18.41
N GLY A 188 -19.65 28.49 -18.10
CA GLY A 188 -20.44 29.21 -19.11
C GLY A 188 -21.30 28.34 -20.02
N CYS A 189 -21.35 27.02 -19.82
CA CYS A 189 -22.26 26.14 -20.56
C CYS A 189 -23.18 25.33 -19.63
N THR A 190 -24.50 25.42 -19.86
CA THR A 190 -25.49 24.57 -19.17
C THR A 190 -25.77 23.33 -20.02
N GLY A 191 -25.51 22.14 -19.49
CA GLY A 191 -25.73 20.87 -20.19
C GLY A 191 -24.54 20.35 -21.01
N CYS A 192 -23.44 21.11 -21.09
CA CYS A 192 -22.16 20.55 -21.53
C CYS A 192 -21.58 19.65 -20.44
N SER A 193 -20.90 18.59 -20.88
CA SER A 193 -20.13 17.69 -20.03
C SER A 193 -18.73 17.57 -20.59
N ASP A 194 -17.74 17.56 -19.70
CA ASP A 194 -16.35 17.33 -20.02
C ASP A 194 -15.76 16.17 -19.20
N SER A 195 -14.52 15.81 -19.46
CA SER A 195 -13.74 14.87 -18.66
C SER A 195 -12.35 15.43 -18.33
N GLY A 196 -11.69 14.82 -17.35
CA GLY A 196 -10.39 15.26 -16.87
C GLY A 196 -9.62 14.12 -16.27
N PHE A 197 -8.29 14.23 -16.31
CA PHE A 197 -7.40 13.24 -15.73
C PHE A 197 -6.57 13.86 -14.62
N LEU A 198 -6.67 13.28 -13.43
CA LEU A 198 -5.93 13.70 -12.26
C LEU A 198 -4.78 12.74 -12.01
N VAL A 199 -3.69 13.29 -11.47
CA VAL A 199 -2.53 12.52 -11.02
C VAL A 199 -2.15 12.89 -9.60
N GLY A 200 -1.52 11.96 -8.90
CA GLY A 200 -1.12 12.15 -7.51
C GLY A 200 -0.12 11.11 -7.03
N ASN A 201 0.23 11.20 -5.76
CA ASN A 201 1.19 10.31 -5.11
C ASN A 201 0.68 9.89 -3.74
N TYR A 202 1.24 8.79 -3.22
CA TYR A 202 1.01 8.41 -1.84
C TYR A 202 1.73 9.38 -0.89
N ASN A 203 1.03 9.76 0.16
CA ASN A 203 1.56 10.47 1.31
C ASN A 203 1.70 9.47 2.45
N GLY A 204 2.94 9.14 2.81
CA GLY A 204 3.22 8.42 4.03
C GLY A 204 2.92 9.33 5.23
N GLN A 205 1.77 9.15 5.87
CA GLN A 205 1.61 9.71 7.20
C GLN A 205 2.52 8.95 8.15
N ASN A 206 3.65 9.54 8.52
CA ASN A 206 4.15 9.33 9.88
C ASN A 206 3.00 9.69 10.83
N GLY A 207 2.53 8.69 11.59
CA GLY A 207 1.31 8.72 12.38
C GLY A 207 0.98 10.09 12.99
N GLY A 208 -0.02 10.75 12.41
CA GLY A 208 -0.70 11.90 13.00
C GLY A 208 -1.78 11.43 13.96
N GLY A 209 -1.40 10.67 14.99
CA GLY A 209 -2.30 10.05 15.94
C GLY A 209 -1.55 9.42 17.11
N GLY A 210 -0.79 10.23 17.84
CA GLY A 210 -0.24 9.97 19.19
C GLY A 210 0.16 8.54 19.53
N GLY A 211 1.44 8.19 19.35
CA GLY A 211 1.97 6.95 19.93
C GLY A 211 3.36 6.54 19.43
N GLN A 212 4.38 7.14 20.05
CA GLN A 212 5.75 6.63 20.23
C GLN A 212 6.59 6.26 18.98
N GLY A 213 7.77 6.89 18.92
CA GLY A 213 8.86 6.47 18.06
C GLY A 213 9.19 4.99 18.26
N SER A 214 9.70 4.38 17.20
CA SER A 214 10.20 3.01 17.18
C SER A 214 11.20 2.78 18.32
N VAL A 215 10.70 2.21 19.41
CA VAL A 215 11.53 1.58 20.44
C VAL A 215 12.12 0.32 19.81
N PRO A 216 13.46 0.11 19.87
CA PRO A 216 14.07 -1.13 19.38
C PRO A 216 13.46 -2.35 20.09
N GLU A 217 13.21 -3.41 19.32
CA GLU A 217 12.50 -4.60 19.77
C GLU A 217 13.08 -5.24 21.05
N PRO A 218 12.25 -5.88 21.90
CA PRO A 218 12.66 -6.46 23.18
C PRO A 218 13.79 -7.49 23.07
N SER A 219 13.97 -8.11 21.91
CA SER A 219 15.01 -9.09 21.62
C SER A 219 16.42 -8.47 21.60
N VAL A 220 16.56 -7.21 21.18
CA VAL A 220 17.86 -6.52 21.12
C VAL A 220 18.26 -5.99 22.51
N VAL A 221 17.28 -5.54 23.31
CA VAL A 221 17.51 -5.11 24.71
C VAL A 221 17.85 -6.31 25.60
N ALA A 222 17.20 -7.46 25.39
CA ALA A 222 17.53 -8.69 26.10
C ALA A 222 18.94 -9.21 25.75
N LEU A 223 19.37 -9.12 24.48
CA LEU A 223 20.70 -9.55 24.05
C LEU A 223 21.80 -8.60 24.57
N LEU A 224 21.55 -7.29 24.61
CA LEU A 224 22.46 -6.31 25.19
C LEU A 224 22.57 -6.45 26.72
N GLY A 225 21.46 -6.77 27.40
CA GLY A 225 21.43 -7.06 28.85
C GLY A 225 22.15 -8.35 29.23
N MET A 226 22.08 -9.39 28.40
CA MET A 226 22.78 -10.67 28.62
C MET A 226 24.29 -10.58 28.33
N GLY A 227 24.73 -9.70 27.43
CA GLY A 227 26.16 -9.49 27.14
C GLY A 227 26.94 -8.85 28.29
N LEU A 228 26.30 -7.96 29.07
CA LEU A 228 26.94 -7.28 30.22
C LEU A 228 27.09 -8.17 31.46
N LEU A 229 26.27 -9.21 31.63
CA LEU A 229 26.41 -10.19 32.71
C LEU A 229 27.52 -11.22 32.41
N GLY A 230 27.86 -11.46 31.15
CA GLY A 230 28.93 -12.38 30.74
C GLY A 230 30.36 -11.84 30.94
N MET A 231 30.55 -10.52 30.94
CA MET A 231 31.87 -9.90 31.16
C MET A 231 32.24 -9.74 32.65
N GLY A 232 31.29 -9.95 33.58
CA GLY A 232 31.54 -9.84 35.02
C GLY A 232 32.17 -11.07 35.69
N LEU A 233 32.07 -12.25 35.08
CA LEU A 233 32.57 -13.52 35.67
C LEU A 233 33.93 -13.98 35.13
N SER A 234 34.55 -13.20 34.24
CA SER A 234 35.91 -13.45 33.75
C SER A 234 36.96 -12.63 34.52
N ARG A 235 36.94 -12.69 35.86
CA ARG A 235 38.13 -12.41 36.68
C ARG A 235 38.49 -13.63 37.51
N LYS A 236 39.33 -14.48 36.91
CA LYS A 236 40.24 -15.33 37.68
C LYS A 236 41.13 -14.43 38.52
N THR A 237 41.29 -14.76 39.80
CA THR A 237 42.59 -14.58 40.45
C THR A 237 42.81 -15.76 41.38
N LYS A 238 43.83 -16.55 41.03
CA LYS A 238 44.53 -17.47 41.92
C LYS A 238 45.30 -16.64 42.95
N ALA A 239 45.17 -16.98 44.23
CA ALA A 239 46.24 -17.08 45.22
C ALA A 239 45.70 -17.96 46.35
#